data_AF-A0AA86GHV2-F1
#
_entry.id   AF-A0AA86GHV2-F1
#
_cell.length_a   1.000
_cell.length_b   1.000
_cell.length_c   1.000
_cell.angle_alpha   90.00
_cell.angle_beta   90.00
_cell.angle_gamma   90.00
#
_symmetry.space_group_name_H-M   'P 1'
#
loop_
_entity.id
_entity.type
_entity.pdbx_description
1 polymer ?
#
loop_
_entity_poly.entity_id
_entity_poly.type
_entity_poly.pdbx_seq_one_letter_code
_entity_poly.pdbx_strand_id
1 'polypeptide(L)' 'MIARLLILIARGWQLGPSRILPPTCRYAPSCSEYAIIALKRHGAIKGGWLATKRLLRCHPWGGHGYDPVP' A
#
# COMPACT_ATOMS: atom_id res chain seq x y z
N MET A 1 -15.67 -1.26 -10.00
CA MET A 1 -14.75 -1.62 -11.10
C MET A 1 -13.35 -1.04 -10.90
N ILE A 2 -13.19 0.27 -10.70
CA ILE A 2 -11.87 0.96 -10.58
C ILE A 2 -10.98 0.41 -9.44
N ALA A 3 -11.53 0.18 -8.25
CA ALA A 3 -10.76 -0.34 -7.11
C ALA A 3 -10.13 -1.71 -7.38
N ARG A 4 -10.80 -2.59 -8.14
CA ARG A 4 -10.28 -3.91 -8.50
C ARG A 4 -9.12 -3.81 -9.49
N LEU A 5 -9.17 -2.86 -10.42
CA LEU A 5 -8.08 -2.60 -11.36
C LEU A 5 -6.82 -2.13 -10.64
N LEU A 6 -6.97 -1.20 -9.69
CA LEU A 6 -5.88 -0.70 -8.85
C LEU A 6 -5.27 -1.79 -7.97
N ILE A 7 -6.11 -2.68 -7.40
CA ILE A 7 -5.65 -3.85 -6.64
C ILE A 7 -4.87 -4.83 -7.53
N LEU A 8 -5.30 -5.05 -8.78
CA LEU A 8 -4.60 -5.90 -9.72
C LEU A 8 -3.21 -5.35 -10.08
N ILE A 9 -3.11 -4.03 -10.30
CA ILE A 9 -1.82 -3.36 -10.56
C ILE A 9 -0.91 -3.49 -9.33
N ALA A 10 -1.43 -3.24 -8.12
CA ALA A 10 -0.67 -3.39 -6.89
C ALA A 10 -0.19 -4.83 -6.66
N ARG A 11 -1.01 -5.84 -7.00
CA ARG A 11 -0.62 -7.25 -6.96
C ARG A 11 0.41 -7.62 -8.04
N GLY A 12 0.29 -7.08 -9.24
CA GLY A 12 1.30 -7.24 -10.30
C GLY A 12 2.66 -6.70 -9.86
N TRP A 13 2.65 -5.57 -9.14
CA TRP A 13 3.85 -4.99 -8.53
C TRP A 13 4.42 -5.84 -7.38
N GLN A 14 3.57 -6.51 -6.58
CA GLN A 14 4.02 -7.48 -5.57
C GLN A 14 4.68 -8.73 -6.20
N LEU A 15 4.23 -9.15 -7.39
CA LEU A 15 4.72 -10.36 -8.06
C LEU A 15 6.09 -10.19 -8.74
N GLY A 16 6.44 -8.95 -9.12
CA GLY A 16 7.73 -8.64 -9.78
C GLY A 16 8.79 -8.11 -8.80
N PRO A 17 8.92 -6.78 -8.66
CA PRO A 17 10.02 -6.16 -7.91
C PRO A 17 10.00 -6.47 -6.41
N SER A 18 8.83 -6.62 -5.78
CA SER A 18 8.75 -6.88 -4.33
C SER A 18 9.26 -8.26 -3.91
N ARG A 19 9.51 -9.18 -4.86
CA ARG A 19 10.07 -10.52 -4.59
C ARG A 19 11.60 -10.53 -4.55
N ILE A 20 12.21 -9.52 -5.16
CA ILE A 20 13.67 -9.41 -5.36
C ILE A 20 14.25 -8.33 -4.45
N LEU A 21 13.49 -7.27 -4.16
CA LEU A 21 13.93 -6.18 -3.28
C LEU A 21 13.54 -6.45 -1.81
N PRO A 22 14.42 -6.12 -0.85
CA PRO A 22 14.08 -6.17 0.57
C PRO A 22 12.87 -5.29 0.88
N PRO A 23 12.11 -5.58 1.95
CA PRO A 23 10.92 -4.82 2.31
C PRO A 23 11.29 -3.33 2.52
N THR A 24 11.05 -2.51 1.49
CA THR A 24 11.20 -1.05 1.54
C THR A 24 10.14 -0.42 2.44
N CYS A 25 9.06 -1.16 2.72
CA CYS A 25 8.01 -0.74 3.62
C CYS A 25 8.49 -0.79 5.07
N ARG A 26 8.66 0.38 5.69
CA ARG A 26 8.97 0.52 7.13
C ARG A 26 7.79 0.28 8.05
N TYR A 27 6.58 0.36 7.48
CA TYR A 27 5.37 0.17 8.22
C TYR A 27 4.75 -1.20 7.93
N ALA A 28 4.17 -1.80 8.96
CA ALA A 28 3.41 -3.04 8.87
C ALA A 28 1.89 -2.73 8.98
N PRO A 29 1.04 -3.30 8.12
CA PRO A 29 1.36 -4.12 6.95
C PRO A 29 1.97 -3.30 5.81
N SER A 30 2.57 -3.99 4.81
CA SER A 30 3.27 -3.35 3.67
C SER A 30 2.39 -2.32 2.93
N CYS A 31 3.00 -1.33 2.26
CA CYS A 31 2.27 -0.27 1.55
C CYS A 31 1.29 -0.82 0.49
N SER A 32 1.66 -1.91 -0.20
CA SER A 32 0.80 -2.58 -1.17
C SER A 32 -0.36 -3.30 -0.50
N GLU A 33 -0.12 -4.00 0.60
CA GLU A 33 -1.18 -4.64 1.39
C GLU A 33 -2.13 -3.61 2.01
N TYR A 34 -1.59 -2.53 2.56
CA TYR A 34 -2.34 -1.39 3.06
C TYR A 34 -3.22 -0.79 1.96
N ALA A 35 -2.68 -0.60 0.75
CA ALA A 35 -3.45 -0.10 -0.39
C ALA A 35 -4.60 -1.04 -0.75
N ILE A 36 -4.37 -2.37 -0.76
CA ILE A 36 -5.43 -3.35 -1.05
C ILE A 36 -6.53 -3.31 0.01
N ILE A 37 -6.15 -3.26 1.30
CA ILE A 37 -7.11 -3.19 2.41
C ILE A 37 -7.89 -1.87 2.35
N ALA A 38 -7.22 -0.74 2.12
CA ALA A 38 -7.85 0.58 2.02
C ALA A 38 -8.80 0.68 0.83
N LEU A 39 -8.41 0.15 -0.34
CA LEU A 39 -9.26 0.10 -1.53
C LEU A 39 -10.47 -0.82 -1.33
N LYS A 40 -10.33 -1.93 -0.59
CA LYS A 40 -11.43 -2.83 -0.24
C LYS A 40 -12.41 -2.19 0.76
N ARG A 41 -11.90 -1.48 1.78
CA ARG A 41 -12.70 -0.97 2.90
C ARG A 41 -13.35 0.38 2.61
N HIS A 42 -12.63 1.27 1.92
CA HIS A 42 -13.05 2.66 1.67
C HIS A 42 -13.33 2.99 0.19
N GLY A 43 -13.15 2.02 -0.72
CA GLY A 43 -13.30 2.22 -2.16
C GLY A 43 -12.11 2.94 -2.81
N ALA A 44 -12.21 3.22 -4.12
CA ALA A 44 -11.08 3.72 -4.92
C ALA A 44 -10.57 5.10 -4.48
N ILE A 45 -11.48 6.02 -4.12
CA ILE A 45 -11.14 7.42 -3.84
C ILE A 45 -10.49 7.55 -2.45
N LYS A 46 -11.20 7.20 -1.38
CA LYS A 46 -10.64 7.24 -0.02
C LYS A 46 -9.52 6.22 0.18
N GLY A 47 -9.65 5.02 -0.39
CA GLY A 47 -8.63 3.98 -0.30
C GLY A 47 -7.34 4.38 -1.02
N GLY A 48 -7.45 4.97 -2.21
CA GLY A 48 -6.31 5.54 -2.93
C GLY A 48 -5.65 6.69 -2.17
N TRP A 49 -6.44 7.61 -1.60
CA TRP A 49 -5.92 8.71 -0.79
C TRP A 49 -5.12 8.22 0.43
N LEU A 50 -5.67 7.26 1.19
CA LEU A 50 -4.98 6.66 2.33
C LEU A 50 -3.69 5.95 1.91
N ALA A 51 -3.72 5.19 0.81
CA ALA A 51 -2.56 4.50 0.27
C ALA A 51 -1.45 5.47 -0.16
N THR A 52 -1.78 6.52 -0.90
CA THR A 52 -0.81 7.54 -1.35
C THR A 52 -0.20 8.29 -0.17
N LYS A 53 -1.03 8.69 0.81
CA LYS A 53 -0.54 9.33 2.04
C LYS A 53 0.45 8.43 2.81
N ARG A 54 0.19 7.12 2.84
CA ARG A 54 1.08 6.11 3.44
C ARG A 54 2.41 6.01 2.67
N LEU A 55 2.32 5.96 1.34
CA LEU A 55 3.49 5.84 0.47
C LEU A 55 4.44 7.04 0.63
N LEU A 56 3.88 8.25 0.73
CA LEU A 56 4.63 9.48 0.99
C LEU A 56 5.33 9.48 2.37
N ARG A 57 4.75 8.82 3.37
CA ARG A 57 5.35 8.66 4.70
C ARG A 57 6.43 7.57 4.75
N CYS A 58 6.46 6.68 3.76
CA CYS A 58 7.37 5.55 3.71
C CYS A 58 8.74 5.97 3.11
N HIS A 59 9.45 6.90 3.76
CA HIS A 59 10.76 7.38 3.32
C HIS A 59 11.88 7.10 4.35
N PRO A 60 13.16 7.00 3.91
CA PRO A 60 14.37 7.54 4.54
C PRO A 60 14.41 7.89 6.02
N TRP A 61 13.69 8.98 6.26
CA TRP A 61 13.65 9.78 7.47
C TRP A 61 12.26 9.76 8.10
N GLY A 62 11.36 8.94 7.57
CA GLY A 62 10.03 8.71 8.10
C GLY A 62 10.07 7.64 9.18
N GLY A 63 8.96 7.53 9.91
CA GLY A 63 8.82 6.54 10.97
C GLY A 63 8.75 5.10 10.48
N HIS A 64 8.64 4.21 11.44
CA HIS A 64 8.42 2.77 11.27
C HIS A 64 7.39 2.30 12.31
N GLY A 65 6.70 1.19 12.04
CA GLY A 65 5.80 0.58 13.02
C GLY A 65 4.50 0.03 12.44
N TYR A 66 3.58 -0.37 13.32
CA TYR A 66 2.29 -0.91 12.93
C TYR A 66 1.27 0.20 12.73
N ASP A 67 0.68 0.32 11.54
CA ASP A 67 -0.46 1.22 11.33
C ASP A 67 -1.45 0.55 10.36
N PRO A 68 -2.51 -0.06 10.92
CA PRO A 68 -3.53 -0.74 10.15
C PRO A 68 -4.47 0.29 9.51
N VAL A 69 -5.11 -0.11 8.41
CA VAL A 69 -6.15 0.72 7.78
C VAL A 69 -7.33 0.86 8.77
N PRO A 70 -7.75 2.10 9.09
CA PRO A 70 -8.93 2.33 9.93
C PRO A 70 -10.21 1.77 9.29
#